data_AF-A0A7U9BXP9-F1
#
_entry.id   AF-A0A7U9BXP9-F1
#
_cell.length_a   1.000
_cell.length_b   1.000
_cell.length_c   1.000
_cell.angle_alpha   90.00
_cell.angle_beta   90.00
_cell.angle_gamma   90.00
#
_symmetry.space_group_name_H-M   'P 1'
#
loop_
_entity.id
_entity.type
_entity.pdbx_description
1 polymer ?
#
loop_
_entity_poly.entity_id
_entity_poly.type
_entity_poly.pdbx_seq_one_letter_code
_entity_poly.pdbx_strand_id
1 'polypeptide(L)' 'MERRLYEHRQGLMPGFTKKYRCHKLVWLEESNSIEDAIRREKQLKAGSRQRKNALIDSLNPEWDELAPY' A
#
# COMPACT_ATOMS: atom_id res chain seq x y z
N MET A 1 -8.59 7.80 4.19
CA MET A 1 -8.04 6.66 3.42
C MET A 1 -9.03 6.14 2.38
N GLU A 2 -10.31 6.00 2.76
CA GLU A 2 -11.42 5.50 1.93
C GLU A 2 -11.48 6.04 0.50
N ARG A 3 -11.39 7.37 0.32
CA ARG A 3 -11.39 7.98 -1.02
C ARG A 3 -10.34 7.38 -1.96
N ARG A 4 -9.11 7.16 -1.48
CA ARG A 4 -8.02 6.60 -2.31
C ARG A 4 -8.26 5.14 -2.67
N LEU A 5 -8.78 4.35 -1.73
CA LEU A 5 -9.15 2.97 -1.97
C LEU A 5 -10.26 2.88 -3.03
N TYR A 6 -11.27 3.74 -2.91
CA TYR A 6 -12.33 3.86 -3.92
C TYR A 6 -11.77 4.24 -5.30
N GLU A 7 -10.94 5.28 -5.39
CA GLU A 7 -10.30 5.72 -6.65
C GLU A 7 -9.47 4.60 -7.30
N HIS A 8 -8.74 3.83 -6.48
CA HIS A 8 -7.97 2.68 -6.94
C HIS A 8 -8.90 1.57 -7.45
N ARG A 9 -9.86 1.10 -6.63
CA ARG A 9 -10.80 0.01 -6.96
C ARG A 9 -11.61 0.29 -8.22
N GLN A 10 -12.03 1.54 -8.40
CA GLN A 10 -12.79 1.98 -9.58
C GLN A 10 -11.89 2.35 -10.78
N GLY A 11 -10.57 2.34 -10.63
CA GLY A 11 -9.63 2.65 -11.71
C GLY A 11 -9.80 4.08 -12.26
N LEU A 12 -10.18 5.02 -11.40
CA LEU A 12 -10.53 6.40 -11.78
C LEU A 12 -9.29 7.20 -12.18
N MET A 13 -8.14 6.89 -11.57
CA MET A 13 -6.88 7.55 -11.90
C MET A 13 -6.11 6.74 -12.97
N PRO A 14 -5.73 7.34 -14.11
CA PRO A 14 -4.84 6.69 -15.07
C PRO A 14 -3.45 6.48 -14.45
N GLY A 15 -2.79 5.38 -14.81
CA GLY A 15 -1.41 5.10 -14.36
C GLY A 15 -1.19 3.67 -13.88
N PHE A 16 -0.18 3.49 -13.03
CA PHE A 16 0.30 2.19 -12.56
C PHE A 16 -0.80 1.35 -11.91
N THR A 17 -1.57 1.96 -11.01
CA THR A 17 -2.60 1.29 -10.21
C THR A 17 -3.74 0.76 -11.09
N LYS A 18 -4.15 1.53 -12.11
CA LYS A 18 -5.12 1.08 -13.12
C LYS A 18 -4.55 -0.01 -14.03
N LYS A 19 -3.31 0.15 -14.51
CA LYS A 19 -2.65 -0.82 -15.41
C LYS A 19 -2.52 -2.21 -14.78
N TYR A 20 -2.16 -2.26 -13.50
CA TYR A 20 -1.90 -3.51 -12.77
C TYR A 20 -2.99 -3.91 -11.78
N ARG A 21 -4.15 -3.23 -11.81
CA ARG A 21 -5.30 -3.52 -10.94
C ARG A 21 -4.94 -3.59 -9.45
N CYS A 22 -4.16 -2.62 -8.98
CA CYS A 22 -3.71 -2.54 -7.58
C CYS A 22 -4.86 -2.08 -6.67
N HIS A 23 -5.74 -3.02 -6.31
CA HIS A 23 -6.98 -2.75 -5.59
C HIS A 23 -7.03 -3.31 -4.16
N LYS A 24 -6.17 -4.29 -3.85
CA LYS A 24 -6.11 -4.94 -2.53
C LYS A 24 -5.16 -4.17 -1.62
N LEU A 25 -5.65 -3.69 -0.48
CA LEU A 25 -4.81 -3.11 0.57
C LEU A 25 -4.37 -4.24 1.50
N VAL A 26 -3.09 -4.61 1.46
CA VAL A 26 -2.56 -5.74 2.24
C VAL A 26 -1.62 -5.31 3.38
N TRP A 27 -1.26 -4.03 3.42
CA TRP A 27 -0.38 -3.45 4.43
C TRP A 27 -0.62 -1.95 4.60
N LEU A 28 -0.59 -1.49 5.85
CA LEU A 28 -0.72 -0.10 6.25
C LEU A 28 0.17 0.13 7.48
N GLU A 29 0.80 1.30 7.55
CA GLU A 29 1.58 1.75 8.71
C GLU A 29 1.16 3.19 9.03
N GLU A 30 0.80 3.45 10.28
CA GLU A 30 0.52 4.79 10.78
C GLU A 30 1.82 5.45 11.25
N SER A 31 1.94 6.76 11.05
CA SER A 31 3.11 7.53 11.45
C SER A 31 2.68 8.76 12.23
N ASN A 32 3.44 9.10 13.27
CA ASN A 32 3.13 10.21 14.17
C ASN A 32 3.41 11.60 13.54
N SER A 33 4.18 11.63 12.45
CA SER A 33 4.58 12.85 11.74
C SER A 33 4.54 12.64 10.23
N ILE A 34 4.24 13.70 9.49
CA ILE A 34 4.30 13.73 8.02
C ILE A 34 5.72 13.45 7.53
N GLU A 35 6.75 13.95 8.24
CA GLU A 35 8.15 13.74 7.86
C GLU A 35 8.56 12.27 7.96
N ASP A 36 8.14 11.61 9.04
CA ASP A 36 8.37 10.17 9.25
C ASP A 36 7.65 9.35 8.18
N ALA A 37 6.40 9.68 7.86
CA ALA A 37 5.63 9.03 6.81
C ALA A 37 6.33 9.16 5.43
N ILE A 38 6.80 10.36 5.08
CA ILE A 38 7.52 10.60 3.81
C ILE A 38 8.84 9.84 3.78
N ARG A 39 9.61 9.85 4.87
CA ARG A 39 10.87 9.12 4.97
C ARG A 39 10.64 7.62 4.80
N ARG A 40 9.63 7.08 5.47
CA ARG A 40 9.25 5.66 5.40
C ARG A 40 8.79 5.28 4.00
N GLU A 41 7.94 6.09 3.37
CA GLU A 41 7.49 5.88 2.00
C GLU A 41 8.67 5.82 1.02
N LYS A 42 9.64 6.75 1.16
CA LYS A 42 10.86 6.76 0.34
C LYS A 42 11.69 5.50 0.55
N GLN A 43 11.91 5.08 1.79
CA GLN A 43 12.64 3.85 2.10
C GLN A 43 11.99 2.61 1.48
N LEU A 44 10.67 2.49 1.60
CA LEU A 44 9.92 1.41 0.97
C LEU A 44 10.06 1.47 -0.55
N LYS A 45 9.85 2.64 -1.18
CA LYS A 45 9.95 2.79 -2.64
C LYS A 45 11.33 2.43 -3.18
N ALA A 46 12.41 2.82 -2.51
CA ALA A 46 13.79 2.50 -2.91
C ALA A 46 14.21 1.06 -2.57
N GLY A 47 13.50 0.38 -1.67
CA GLY A 47 13.78 -1.01 -1.28
C GLY A 47 13.41 -2.04 -2.37
N SER A 48 13.96 -3.25 -2.23
CA SER A 48 13.65 -4.37 -3.12
C SER A 48 12.22 -4.89 -2.92
N ARG A 49 11.66 -5.52 -3.95
CA ARG A 49 10.36 -6.20 -3.86
C ARG A 49 10.36 -7.29 -2.77
N GLN A 50 11.45 -8.04 -2.64
CA GLN A 50 11.59 -9.09 -1.63
C GLN A 50 11.46 -8.54 -0.20
N ARG A 51 12.07 -7.38 0.10
CA ARG A 51 11.94 -6.75 1.42
C ARG A 51 10.50 -6.30 1.71
N LYS A 52 9.77 -5.80 0.70
CA LYS A 52 8.36 -5.45 0.85
C LYS A 52 7.50 -6.68 1.12
N ASN A 53 7.74 -7.76 0.37
CA ASN A 53 7.02 -9.02 0.59
C ASN A 53 7.27 -9.56 1.99
N ALA A 54 8.53 -9.66 2.43
CA ALA A 54 8.84 -10.13 3.78
C ALA A 54 8.20 -9.29 4.88
N LEU A 55 8.11 -7.97 4.69
CA LEU A 55 7.40 -7.08 5.62
C LEU A 55 5.90 -7.38 5.65
N ILE A 56 5.27 -7.59 4.49
CA ILE A 56 3.86 -7.98 4.41
C ILE A 56 3.66 -9.36 5.05
N ASP A 57 4.46 -10.36 4.66
CA ASP A 57 4.40 -11.74 5.15
C ASP A 57 4.51 -11.82 6.69
N SER A 58 5.32 -10.95 7.30
CA SER A 58 5.47 -10.91 8.76
C SER A 58 4.24 -10.43 9.53
N LEU A 59 3.35 -9.67 8.89
CA LEU A 59 2.18 -9.04 9.51
C LEU A 59 0.85 -9.58 8.97
N ASN A 60 0.84 -10.03 7.72
CA ASN A 60 -0.31 -10.48 6.96
C ASN A 60 0.12 -11.62 6.01
N PRO A 61 0.44 -12.81 6.54
CA PRO A 61 0.99 -13.93 5.77
C PRO A 61 0.04 -14.45 4.69
N GLU A 62 -1.28 -14.33 4.90
CA GLU A 62 -2.30 -14.72 3.94
C GLU A 62 -2.62 -13.60 2.92
N TRP A 63 -1.96 -12.44 3.07
CA TRP A 63 -2.15 -11.26 2.24
C TRP A 63 -3.60 -10.79 2.21
N ASP A 64 -4.35 -10.94 3.30
CA ASP A 64 -5.75 -10.60 3.39
C ASP A 64 -6.00 -9.10 3.20
N GLU A 65 -7.21 -8.77 2.75
CA GLU A 65 -7.62 -7.37 2.56
C GLU A 65 -7.79 -6.71 3.93
N LEU A 66 -7.11 -5.57 4.11
CA LEU A 66 -7.16 -4.79 5.35
C LEU A 66 -8.20 -3.65 5.28
N ALA A 67 -8.65 -3.28 4.09
CA ALA A 67 -9.61 -2.20 3.95
C ALA A 67 -10.98 -2.60 4.54
N PRO A 68 -11.57 -1.78 5.44
CA PRO A 68 -12.96 -1.95 5.81
C PRO A 68 -13.82 -1.65 4.57
N TYR A 69 -14.74 -2.58 4.28
CA TYR A 69 -15.59 -2.71 3.08
C TYR A 69 -15.81 -1.45 2.24
#